data_AF-A0A1C5E4M8-F1
#
_entry.id   AF-A0A1C5E4M8-F1
#
_cell.length_a   1.000
_cell.length_b   1.000
_cell.length_c   1.000
_cell.angle_alpha   90.00
_cell.angle_beta   90.00
_cell.angle_gamma   90.00
#
_symmetry.space_group_name_H-M   'P 1'
#
loop_
_entity.id
_entity.type
_entity.pdbx_description
1 polymer ?
#
loop_
_entity_poly.entity_id
_entity_poly.type
_entity_poly.pdbx_seq_one_letter_code
_entity_poly.pdbx_strand_id
1 'polypeptide(L)'
;MPRGRHRHSPPLHKLLPPSAVAGAAVLCAAGTWFFTEPVVLRGLVVATAAAAVSGAVLMRGWDRSAGRRVAELTRARESDQWRTEERTAELEADVEEARELRLKLEAKLRSKRVELAKLRGEHAALLRRYATAETERATALEGRRQLAIEAAVAPKALPAAGGTSIAAAYLSAARALDELSRNGAAQRARQEADAAAAR
;
A
#
# COMPACT_ATOMS: atom_id res chain seq x y z
N MET A 1 9.56 19.16 14.32
CA MET A 1 9.58 20.64 14.32
C MET A 1 10.57 21.15 15.35
N PRO A 2 11.78 21.60 14.98
CA PRO A 2 12.72 22.08 15.97
C PRO A 2 12.29 23.48 16.44
N ARG A 3 11.73 23.54 17.65
CA ARG A 3 11.49 24.78 18.39
C ARG A 3 12.81 25.26 19.00
N GLY A 4 13.69 25.80 18.16
CA GLY A 4 14.98 26.38 18.54
C GLY A 4 14.93 27.90 18.59
N ARG A 5 13.99 28.49 19.33
CA ARG A 5 14.00 29.93 19.63
C ARG A 5 14.98 30.21 20.77
N HIS A 6 16.27 30.00 20.52
CA HIS A 6 17.31 30.36 21.47
C HIS A 6 17.58 31.87 21.41
N ARG A 7 16.89 32.57 22.32
CA ARG A 7 17.42 33.66 23.16
C ARG A 7 18.45 34.56 22.48
N HIS A 8 17.99 35.44 21.61
CA HIS A 8 18.68 36.70 21.37
C HIS A 8 18.39 37.67 22.53
N SER A 9 19.04 37.43 23.67
CA SER A 9 19.21 38.48 24.66
C SER A 9 20.27 39.44 24.09
N PRO A 10 19.93 40.71 23.76
CA PRO A 10 20.93 41.65 23.29
C PRO A 10 21.96 41.81 24.41
N PRO A 11 23.25 41.59 24.14
CA PRO A 11 24.20 41.48 25.21
C PRO A 11 24.45 42.87 25.82
N LEU A 12 24.32 42.94 27.14
CA LEU A 12 24.43 44.16 27.97
C LEU A 12 25.68 45.01 27.68
N HIS A 13 26.78 44.40 27.21
CA HIS A 13 27.99 45.12 26.83
C HIS A 13 27.81 46.09 25.64
N LYS A 14 26.73 45.94 24.86
CA LYS A 14 26.44 46.84 23.73
C LYS A 14 25.83 48.17 24.17
N LEU A 15 25.32 48.30 25.40
CA LEU A 15 24.75 49.57 25.88
C LEU A 15 25.78 50.49 26.56
N LEU A 16 26.99 49.97 26.85
CA LEU A 16 28.07 50.71 27.51
C LEU A 16 28.57 51.95 26.71
N PRO A 17 28.77 51.88 25.38
CA PRO A 17 29.24 53.04 24.62
C PRO A 17 28.26 54.22 24.59
N PRO A 18 26.95 54.06 24.29
CA PRO A 18 26.02 55.18 24.28
C PRO A 18 25.75 55.76 25.68
N SER A 19 25.76 54.92 26.74
CA SER A 19 25.59 55.42 28.11
C SER A 19 26.79 56.25 28.58
N ALA A 20 28.01 55.92 28.15
CA ALA A 20 29.20 56.71 28.46
C ALA A 20 29.17 58.11 27.83
N VAL A 21 28.73 58.21 26.56
CA VAL A 21 28.59 59.51 25.87
C VAL A 21 27.48 60.36 26.51
N ALA A 22 26.36 59.74 26.87
CA ALA A 22 25.30 60.41 27.62
C ALA A 22 25.76 60.88 29.00
N GLY A 23 26.53 60.04 29.72
CA GLY A 23 27.11 60.39 31.01
C GLY A 23 28.10 61.54 30.92
N ALA A 24 28.95 61.58 29.89
CA ALA A 24 29.90 62.66 29.66
C ALA A 24 29.18 64.00 29.35
N ALA A 25 28.09 63.98 28.58
CA ALA A 25 27.30 65.17 28.28
C ALA A 25 26.61 65.73 29.54
N VAL A 26 26.04 64.86 30.38
CA VAL A 26 25.41 65.24 31.65
C VAL A 26 26.44 65.80 32.65
N LEU A 27 27.63 65.18 32.74
CA LEU A 27 28.72 65.68 33.58
C LEU A 27 29.24 67.04 33.11
N CYS A 28 29.35 67.26 31.80
CA CYS A 28 29.75 68.56 31.27
C CYS A 28 28.68 69.63 31.52
N ALA A 29 27.40 69.31 31.39
CA ALA A 29 26.31 70.22 31.71
C ALA A 29 26.29 70.59 33.20
N ALA A 30 26.47 69.62 34.10
CA ALA A 30 26.57 69.87 35.54
C ALA A 30 27.79 70.75 35.90
N GLY A 31 28.91 70.61 35.18
CA GLY A 31 30.10 71.44 35.37
C GLY A 31 29.88 72.93 35.09
N THR A 32 28.93 73.30 34.22
CA THR A 32 28.63 74.71 33.91
C THR A 32 27.99 75.47 35.06
N TRP A 33 27.38 74.78 36.03
CA TRP A 33 26.81 75.41 37.23
C TRP A 33 27.83 75.71 38.31
N PHE A 34 29.01 75.08 38.28
CA PHE A 34 30.03 75.24 39.32
C PHE A 34 31.16 76.22 38.95
N PHE A 35 31.32 76.59 37.67
CA PHE A 35 32.43 77.42 37.21
C PHE A 35 31.95 78.63 36.40
N THR A 36 32.31 79.83 36.84
CA THR A 36 31.97 81.12 36.19
C THR A 36 33.10 81.68 35.33
N GLU A 37 34.24 80.98 35.28
CA GLU A 37 35.44 81.44 34.58
C GLU A 37 35.39 81.12 33.08
N PRO A 38 35.65 82.08 32.17
CA PRO A 38 35.35 81.95 30.74
C PRO A 38 36.18 80.87 30.03
N VAL A 39 37.36 80.56 30.54
CA VAL A 39 38.23 79.50 30.01
C VAL A 39 37.61 78.11 30.28
N VAL A 40 37.01 77.92 31.47
CA VAL A 40 36.39 76.65 31.87
C VAL A 40 35.11 76.39 31.06
N LEU A 41 34.31 77.43 30.84
CA LEU A 41 33.10 77.34 30.00
C LEU A 41 33.42 76.95 28.56
N ARG A 42 34.47 77.53 27.96
CA ARG A 42 34.92 77.14 26.61
C ARG A 42 35.43 75.70 26.55
N GLY A 43 36.15 75.24 27.57
CA GLY A 43 36.59 73.86 27.68
C GLY A 43 35.42 72.87 27.71
N LEU A 44 34.37 73.19 28.49
CA LEU A 44 33.16 72.38 28.57
C LEU A 44 32.39 72.31 27.24
N VAL A 45 32.29 73.41 26.50
CA VAL A 45 31.66 73.43 25.17
C VAL A 45 32.44 72.57 24.16
N VAL A 46 33.77 72.60 24.20
CA VAL A 46 34.60 71.74 23.35
C VAL A 46 34.40 70.26 23.72
N ALA A 47 34.30 69.94 25.01
CA ALA A 47 34.05 68.59 25.49
C ALA A 47 32.67 68.05 25.06
N THR A 48 31.61 68.86 25.15
CA THR A 48 30.27 68.45 24.69
C THR A 48 30.21 68.30 23.17
N ALA A 49 30.86 69.18 22.40
CA ALA A 49 30.98 69.04 20.96
C ALA A 49 31.72 67.76 20.57
N ALA A 50 32.83 67.44 21.24
CA ALA A 50 33.58 66.20 21.02
C ALA A 50 32.73 64.96 21.35
N ALA A 51 31.98 64.99 22.45
CA ALA A 51 31.06 63.92 22.82
C ALA A 51 29.97 63.71 21.76
N ALA A 52 29.34 64.78 21.27
CA ALA A 52 28.33 64.72 20.21
C ALA A 52 28.89 64.13 18.90
N VAL A 53 30.08 64.58 18.47
CA VAL A 53 30.74 64.05 17.27
C VAL A 53 31.08 62.56 17.44
N SER A 54 31.63 62.16 18.58
CA SER A 54 31.95 60.75 18.85
C SER A 54 30.70 59.85 18.85
N GLY A 55 29.58 60.32 19.43
CA GLY A 55 28.30 59.62 19.39
C GLY A 55 27.74 59.48 17.98
N ALA A 56 27.82 60.54 17.17
CA ALA A 56 27.38 60.52 15.77
C ALA A 56 28.18 59.53 14.91
N VAL A 57 29.50 59.46 15.10
CA VAL A 57 30.37 58.51 14.38
C VAL A 57 30.06 57.06 14.79
N LEU A 58 29.83 56.80 16.08
CA LEU A 58 29.48 55.47 16.58
C LEU A 58 28.16 54.98 15.97
N MET A 59 27.11 55.82 15.98
CA MET A 59 25.81 55.54 15.37
C MET A 59 25.96 55.21 13.88
N ARG A 60 26.73 56.01 13.13
CA ARG A 60 26.97 55.77 11.70
C ARG A 60 27.69 54.45 11.43
N GLY A 61 28.64 54.08 12.28
CA GLY A 61 29.34 52.80 12.21
C GLY A 61 28.41 51.62 12.51
N TRP A 62 27.51 51.80 13.48
CA TRP A 62 26.54 50.78 13.87
C TRP A 62 25.51 50.52 12.78
N ASP A 63 24.94 51.57 12.18
CA ASP A 63 23.98 51.44 11.08
C ASP A 63 24.55 50.62 9.92
N ARG A 64 25.80 50.90 9.54
CA ARG A 64 26.51 50.15 8.48
C ARG A 64 26.76 48.69 8.89
N SER A 65 27.17 48.44 10.13
CA SER A 65 27.45 47.09 10.62
C SER A 65 26.18 46.24 10.81
N ALA A 66 25.05 46.89 11.12
CA ALA A 66 23.75 46.24 11.26
C ALA A 66 23.21 45.86 9.88
N GLY A 67 23.29 46.77 8.91
CA GLY A 67 22.88 46.48 7.53
C GLY A 67 23.66 45.32 6.90
N ARG A 68 24.99 45.28 7.10
CA ARG A 68 25.82 44.16 6.63
C ARG A 68 25.42 42.83 7.27
N ARG A 69 25.21 42.82 8.59
CA ARG A 69 24.78 41.61 9.32
C ARG A 69 23.40 41.11 8.88
N VAL A 70 22.45 42.02 8.62
CA VAL A 70 21.14 41.63 8.10
C VAL A 70 21.28 41.02 6.71
N ALA A 71 22.07 41.63 5.82
CA ALA A 71 22.31 41.09 4.48
C ALA A 71 23.01 39.72 4.50
N GLU A 72 23.95 39.50 5.41
CA GLU A 72 24.60 38.20 5.60
C GLU A 72 23.61 37.15 6.14
N LEU A 73 22.76 37.52 7.10
CA LEU A 73 21.74 36.62 7.65
C LEU A 73 20.66 36.28 6.63
N THR A 74 20.24 37.22 5.77
CA THR A 74 19.28 36.93 4.70
C THR A 74 19.88 35.98 3.68
N ARG A 75 21.14 36.22 3.24
CA ARG A 75 21.85 35.29 2.34
C ARG A 75 22.02 33.90 2.94
N ALA A 76 22.36 33.83 4.24
CA ALA A 76 22.49 32.56 4.94
C ALA A 76 21.14 31.82 5.00
N ARG A 77 20.04 32.53 5.29
CA ARG A 77 18.68 31.97 5.30
C ARG A 77 18.25 31.47 3.93
N GLU A 78 18.51 32.23 2.87
CA GLU A 78 18.23 31.83 1.49
C GLU A 78 19.01 30.56 1.13
N SER A 79 20.29 30.49 1.49
CA SER A 79 21.10 29.28 1.27
C SER A 79 20.60 28.09 2.08
N ASP A 80 20.16 28.29 3.32
CA ASP A 80 19.63 27.20 4.14
C ASP A 80 18.27 26.73 3.62
N GLN A 81 17.40 27.66 3.19
CA GLN A 81 16.13 27.34 2.56
C GLN A 81 16.36 26.50 1.30
N TRP A 82 17.29 26.90 0.44
CA TRP A 82 17.66 26.14 -0.75
C TRP A 82 18.11 24.71 -0.41
N ARG A 83 19.02 24.55 0.57
CA ARG A 83 19.46 23.20 1.00
C ARG A 83 18.33 22.37 1.59
N THR A 84 17.37 22.99 2.27
CA THR A 84 16.20 22.26 2.77
C THR A 84 15.30 21.84 1.63
N GLU A 85 15.11 22.68 0.62
CA GLU A 85 14.34 22.37 -0.59
C GLU A 85 14.98 21.23 -1.38
N GLU A 86 16.31 21.23 -1.54
CA GLU A 86 17.07 20.13 -2.15
C GLU A 86 16.88 18.82 -1.38
N ARG A 87 17.05 18.83 -0.05
CA ARG A 87 16.84 17.63 0.78
C ARG A 87 15.40 17.14 0.74
N THR A 88 14.42 18.04 0.66
CA THR A 88 13.03 17.62 0.50
C THR A 88 12.79 16.97 -0.86
N ALA A 89 13.38 17.50 -1.93
CA ALA A 89 13.29 16.91 -3.26
C ALA A 89 13.97 15.52 -3.32
N GLU A 90 15.13 15.36 -2.68
CA GLU A 90 15.81 14.06 -2.54
C GLU A 90 14.93 13.03 -1.81
N LEU A 91 14.36 13.41 -0.66
CA LEU A 91 13.48 12.52 0.11
C LEU A 91 12.19 12.16 -0.64
N GLU A 92 11.62 13.10 -1.41
CA GLU A 92 10.47 12.83 -2.27
C GLU A 92 10.81 11.83 -3.37
N ALA A 93 11.99 11.96 -4.00
CA ALA A 93 12.48 11.02 -4.99
C ALA A 93 12.70 9.61 -4.40
N ASP A 94 13.34 9.52 -3.23
CA ASP A 94 13.56 8.24 -2.53
C ASP A 94 12.23 7.54 -2.17
N VAL A 95 11.23 8.32 -1.73
CA VAL A 95 9.89 7.79 -1.44
C VAL A 95 9.22 7.24 -2.69
N GLU A 96 9.36 7.92 -3.82
CA GLU A 96 8.79 7.46 -5.08
C GLU A 96 9.49 6.19 -5.59
N GLU A 97 10.82 6.12 -5.49
CA GLU A 97 11.59 4.90 -5.81
C GLU A 97 11.18 3.73 -4.92
N ALA A 98 11.02 3.96 -3.62
CA ALA A 98 10.56 2.93 -2.69
C ALA A 98 9.14 2.43 -3.02
N ARG A 99 8.24 3.34 -3.44
CA ARG A 99 6.88 2.97 -3.91
C ARG A 99 6.94 2.11 -5.16
N GLU A 100 7.75 2.48 -6.14
CA GLU A 100 7.93 1.67 -7.34
C GLU A 100 8.45 0.26 -7.03
N LEU A 101 9.48 0.16 -6.18
CA LEU A 101 10.03 -1.12 -5.76
C LEU A 101 8.98 -1.97 -5.05
N ARG A 102 8.18 -1.35 -4.16
CA ARG A 102 7.07 -2.03 -3.50
C ARG A 102 6.06 -2.58 -4.49
N LEU A 103 5.65 -1.79 -5.50
CA LEU A 103 4.71 -2.25 -6.52
C LEU A 103 5.28 -3.41 -7.34
N LYS A 104 6.56 -3.33 -7.73
CA LYS A 104 7.27 -4.41 -8.44
C LYS A 104 7.32 -5.70 -7.60
N LEU A 105 7.58 -5.61 -6.30
CA LEU A 105 7.60 -6.75 -5.39
C LEU A 105 6.20 -7.33 -5.15
N GLU A 106 5.18 -6.49 -4.97
CA GLU A 106 3.80 -6.94 -4.83
C GLU A 106 3.32 -7.70 -6.07
N ALA A 107 3.66 -7.23 -7.28
CA ALA A 107 3.34 -7.93 -8.52
C ALA A 107 4.02 -9.31 -8.58
N LYS A 108 5.30 -9.41 -8.21
CA LYS A 108 6.02 -10.69 -8.12
C LYS A 108 5.41 -11.62 -7.07
N LEU A 109 5.00 -11.11 -5.91
CA LEU A 109 4.34 -11.93 -4.88
C LEU A 109 2.99 -12.46 -5.37
N ARG A 110 2.20 -11.63 -6.07
CA ARG A 110 0.94 -12.07 -6.69
C ARG A 110 1.18 -13.14 -7.75
N SER A 111 2.18 -12.98 -8.62
CA SER A 111 2.50 -14.00 -9.62
C SER A 111 2.92 -15.32 -8.98
N LYS A 112 3.78 -15.28 -7.95
CA LYS A 112 4.20 -16.49 -7.21
C LYS A 112 3.05 -17.17 -6.46
N ARG A 113 2.10 -16.40 -5.92
CA ARG A 113 0.89 -16.98 -5.31
C ARG A 113 0.04 -17.73 -6.34
N VAL A 114 -0.11 -17.17 -7.54
CA VAL A 114 -0.84 -17.83 -8.64
C VAL A 114 -0.10 -19.08 -9.11
N GLU A 115 1.22 -19.02 -9.29
CA GLU A 115 2.05 -20.18 -9.64
C GLU A 115 1.92 -21.31 -8.60
N LEU A 116 1.98 -20.98 -7.31
CA LEU A 116 1.79 -21.96 -6.23
C LEU A 116 0.38 -22.56 -6.22
N ALA A 117 -0.65 -21.77 -6.48
CA ALA A 117 -2.02 -22.28 -6.59
C ALA A 117 -2.15 -23.24 -7.78
N LYS A 118 -1.53 -22.90 -8.92
CA LYS A 118 -1.49 -23.75 -10.12
C LYS A 118 -0.78 -25.08 -9.84
N LEU A 119 0.40 -25.06 -9.23
CA LEU A 119 1.16 -26.27 -8.87
C LEU A 119 0.39 -27.17 -7.90
N ARG A 120 -0.30 -26.60 -6.90
CA ARG A 120 -1.17 -27.36 -6.00
C ARG A 120 -2.34 -27.99 -6.76
N GLY A 121 -2.92 -27.27 -7.72
CA GLY A 121 -3.96 -27.80 -8.60
C GLY A 121 -3.47 -28.96 -9.47
N GLU A 122 -2.29 -28.82 -10.08
CA GLU A 122 -1.64 -29.87 -10.87
C GLU A 122 -1.35 -31.12 -10.02
N HIS A 123 -0.84 -30.93 -8.80
CA HIS A 123 -0.59 -32.05 -7.87
C HIS A 123 -1.88 -32.78 -7.48
N ALA A 124 -2.94 -32.04 -7.15
CA ALA A 124 -4.25 -32.63 -6.86
C ALA A 124 -4.82 -33.38 -8.07
N ALA A 125 -4.65 -32.86 -9.28
CA ALA A 125 -5.06 -33.54 -10.50
C ALA A 125 -4.26 -34.84 -10.72
N LEU A 126 -2.94 -34.82 -10.46
CA LEU A 126 -2.08 -36.00 -10.58
C LEU A 126 -2.51 -37.10 -9.60
N LEU A 127 -2.79 -36.74 -8.34
CA LEU A 127 -3.25 -37.68 -7.32
C LEU A 127 -4.60 -38.29 -7.68
N ARG A 128 -5.54 -37.51 -8.22
CA ARG A 128 -6.83 -38.05 -8.70
C ARG A 128 -6.63 -39.06 -9.83
N ARG A 129 -5.77 -38.74 -10.82
CA ARG A 129 -5.46 -39.65 -11.93
C ARG A 129 -4.77 -40.93 -11.46
N TYR A 130 -3.88 -40.84 -10.48
CA TYR A 130 -3.24 -42.00 -9.89
C TYR A 130 -4.25 -42.86 -9.11
N ALA A 131 -5.10 -42.24 -8.30
CA ALA A 131 -6.15 -42.93 -7.57
C ALA A 131 -7.13 -43.63 -8.52
N THR A 132 -7.57 -42.97 -9.60
CA THR A 132 -8.44 -43.61 -10.61
C THR A 132 -7.73 -44.79 -11.27
N ALA A 133 -6.47 -44.61 -11.68
CA ALA A 133 -5.70 -45.69 -12.28
C ALA A 133 -5.53 -46.90 -11.34
N GLU A 134 -5.35 -46.66 -10.03
CA GLU A 134 -5.24 -47.74 -9.05
C GLU A 134 -6.59 -48.42 -8.78
N THR A 135 -7.70 -47.66 -8.75
CA THR A 135 -9.04 -48.25 -8.66
C THR A 135 -9.39 -49.07 -9.90
N GLU A 136 -9.02 -48.62 -11.10
CA GLU A 136 -9.21 -49.36 -12.35
C GLU A 136 -8.39 -50.66 -12.37
N ARG A 137 -7.17 -50.64 -11.83
CA ARG A 137 -6.37 -51.87 -11.66
C ARG A 137 -7.03 -52.84 -10.69
N ALA A 138 -7.53 -52.36 -9.55
CA ALA A 138 -8.20 -53.18 -8.56
C ALA A 138 -9.49 -53.82 -9.13
N THR A 139 -10.34 -53.03 -9.80
CA THR A 139 -11.56 -53.54 -10.42
C THR A 139 -11.28 -54.53 -11.54
N ALA A 140 -10.21 -54.34 -12.34
CA ALA A 140 -9.78 -55.31 -13.33
C ALA A 140 -9.35 -56.65 -12.71
N LEU A 141 -8.65 -56.61 -11.56
CA LEU A 141 -8.26 -57.83 -10.83
C LEU A 141 -9.46 -58.54 -10.21
N GLU A 142 -10.40 -57.80 -9.63
CA GLU A 142 -11.65 -58.34 -9.10
C GLU A 142 -12.54 -58.94 -10.19
N GLY A 143 -12.66 -58.27 -11.34
CA GLY A 143 -13.35 -58.81 -12.51
C GLY A 143 -12.75 -60.12 -12.98
N ARG A 144 -11.41 -60.22 -13.06
CA ARG A 144 -10.74 -61.50 -13.36
C ARG A 144 -11.01 -62.58 -12.32
N ARG A 145 -11.07 -62.24 -11.03
CA ARG A 145 -11.41 -63.18 -9.95
C ARG A 145 -12.85 -63.67 -10.07
N GLN A 146 -13.81 -62.79 -10.32
CA GLN A 146 -15.22 -63.15 -10.51
C GLN A 146 -15.38 -64.09 -11.71
N LEU A 147 -14.76 -63.76 -12.84
CA LEU A 147 -14.77 -64.64 -14.03
C LEU A 147 -14.16 -66.02 -13.74
N ALA A 148 -13.08 -66.08 -12.95
CA ALA A 148 -12.49 -67.36 -12.54
C ALA A 148 -13.41 -68.18 -11.63
N ILE A 149 -14.14 -67.52 -10.71
CA ILE A 149 -15.14 -68.18 -9.86
C ILE A 149 -16.31 -68.70 -10.70
N GLU A 150 -16.85 -67.87 -11.60
CA GLU A 150 -17.94 -68.26 -12.51
C GLU A 150 -17.55 -69.43 -13.43
N ALA A 151 -16.31 -69.43 -13.95
CA ALA A 151 -15.78 -70.53 -14.75
C ALA A 151 -15.51 -71.80 -13.93
N ALA A 152 -15.20 -71.67 -12.64
CA ALA A 152 -14.99 -72.80 -11.73
C ALA A 152 -16.31 -73.43 -11.24
N VAL A 153 -17.43 -72.69 -11.29
CA VAL A 153 -18.77 -73.26 -11.11
C VAL A 153 -19.09 -74.10 -12.34
N ALA A 154 -19.31 -75.40 -12.14
CA ALA A 154 -19.67 -76.31 -13.23
C ALA A 154 -20.83 -75.72 -14.05
N PRO A 155 -20.74 -75.68 -15.39
CA PRO A 155 -21.75 -75.03 -16.21
C PRO A 155 -23.08 -75.67 -15.87
N LYS A 156 -24.05 -74.84 -15.44
CA LYS A 156 -25.41 -75.31 -15.22
C LYS A 156 -25.85 -75.98 -16.51
N ALA A 157 -26.02 -77.30 -16.47
CA ALA A 157 -26.35 -78.10 -17.64
C ALA A 157 -27.56 -77.43 -18.30
N LEU A 158 -27.33 -76.82 -19.46
CA LEU A 158 -28.41 -76.33 -20.29
C LEU A 158 -29.31 -77.54 -20.51
N PRO A 159 -30.62 -77.48 -20.17
CA PRO A 159 -31.51 -78.57 -20.53
C PRO A 159 -31.33 -78.78 -22.04
N ALA A 160 -31.02 -80.02 -22.43
CA ALA A 160 -30.78 -80.36 -23.82
C ALA A 160 -31.86 -79.71 -24.67
N ALA A 161 -31.45 -78.95 -25.69
CA ALA A 161 -32.36 -78.23 -26.56
C ALA A 161 -33.25 -79.23 -27.32
N GLY A 162 -34.35 -79.64 -26.69
CA GLY A 162 -35.52 -80.15 -27.39
C GLY A 162 -36.10 -78.96 -28.14
N GLY A 163 -35.85 -78.91 -29.45
CA GLY A 163 -36.17 -77.79 -30.36
C GLY A 163 -37.66 -77.45 -30.53
N THR A 164 -38.52 -77.80 -29.58
CA THR A 164 -39.97 -77.63 -29.65
C THR A 164 -40.48 -76.43 -28.84
N SER A 165 -39.69 -75.83 -27.93
CA SER A 165 -40.15 -74.72 -27.08
C SER A 165 -39.70 -73.31 -27.51
N ILE A 166 -38.65 -73.19 -28.33
CA ILE A 166 -38.09 -71.86 -28.70
C ILE A 166 -39.05 -71.10 -29.61
N ALA A 167 -39.60 -71.75 -30.65
CA ALA A 167 -40.57 -71.11 -31.55
C ALA A 167 -41.86 -70.68 -30.82
N ALA A 168 -42.35 -71.51 -29.88
CA ALA A 168 -43.51 -71.18 -29.06
C ALA A 168 -43.23 -70.00 -28.11
N ALA A 169 -42.03 -69.93 -27.55
CA ALA A 169 -41.61 -68.80 -26.70
C ALA A 169 -41.53 -67.49 -27.50
N TYR A 170 -40.94 -67.50 -28.70
CA TYR A 170 -40.93 -66.33 -29.58
C TYR A 170 -42.33 -65.89 -29.99
N LEU A 171 -43.23 -66.84 -30.28
CA LEU A 171 -44.62 -66.53 -30.59
C LEU A 171 -45.36 -65.92 -29.40
N SER A 172 -45.12 -66.40 -28.17
CA SER A 172 -45.70 -65.80 -26.96
C SER A 172 -45.17 -64.39 -26.71
N ALA A 173 -43.88 -64.14 -26.95
CA ALA A 173 -43.29 -62.82 -26.80
C ALA A 173 -43.86 -61.82 -27.84
N ALA A 174 -44.04 -62.27 -29.09
CA ALA A 174 -44.67 -61.48 -30.12
C ALA A 174 -46.13 -61.11 -29.77
N ARG A 175 -46.90 -62.06 -29.21
CA ARG A 175 -48.27 -61.80 -28.73
C ARG A 175 -48.30 -60.79 -27.57
N ALA A 176 -47.38 -60.91 -26.61
CA ALA A 176 -47.30 -59.97 -25.49
C ALA A 176 -46.97 -58.53 -25.95
N LEU A 177 -46.08 -58.38 -26.94
CA LEU A 177 -45.78 -57.07 -27.55
C LEU A 177 -46.99 -56.46 -28.26
N ASP A 178 -47.76 -57.29 -28.96
CA ASP A 178 -48.97 -56.85 -29.65
C ASP A 178 -50.09 -56.45 -28.67
N GLU A 179 -50.23 -57.15 -27.55
CA GLU A 179 -51.15 -56.76 -26.48
C GLU A 179 -50.75 -55.45 -25.79
N LEU A 180 -49.44 -55.23 -25.59
CA LEU A 180 -48.93 -53.99 -25.02
C LEU A 180 -49.20 -52.79 -25.94
N SER A 181 -49.01 -52.97 -27.26
CA SER A 181 -49.28 -51.92 -28.25
C SER A 181 -50.78 -51.56 -28.26
N ARG A 182 -51.66 -52.57 -28.24
CA ARG A 182 -53.12 -52.39 -28.17
C ARG A 182 -53.57 -51.71 -26.89
N ASN A 183 -53.00 -52.08 -25.74
CA ASN A 183 -53.28 -51.42 -24.46
C ASN A 183 -52.82 -49.95 -24.45
N GLY A 184 -51.66 -49.66 -25.03
CA GLY A 184 -51.17 -48.28 -25.19
C GLY A 184 -52.10 -47.43 -26.05
N ALA A 185 -52.61 -47.98 -27.16
CA ALA A 185 -53.59 -47.30 -28.00
C ALA A 185 -54.93 -47.07 -27.27
N ALA A 186 -55.41 -48.07 -26.52
CA ALA A 186 -56.63 -47.96 -25.73
C ALA A 186 -56.51 -46.91 -24.60
N GLN A 187 -55.35 -46.81 -23.95
CA GLN A 187 -55.09 -45.79 -22.93
C GLN A 187 -55.07 -44.37 -23.53
N ARG A 188 -54.44 -44.18 -24.69
CA ARG A 188 -54.45 -42.88 -25.39
C ARG A 188 -55.86 -42.47 -25.81
N ALA A 189 -56.64 -43.40 -26.37
CA ALA A 189 -58.03 -43.13 -26.73
C ALA A 189 -58.90 -42.75 -25.52
N ARG A 190 -58.67 -43.38 -24.35
CA ARG A 190 -59.33 -42.99 -23.09
C ARG A 190 -58.90 -41.60 -22.64
N GLN A 191 -57.60 -41.28 -22.68
CA GLN A 191 -57.09 -39.95 -22.32
C GLN A 191 -57.63 -38.86 -23.25
N GLU A 192 -57.76 -39.13 -24.55
CA GLU A 192 -58.35 -38.21 -25.53
C GLU A 192 -59.86 -38.02 -25.30
N ALA A 193 -60.59 -39.09 -24.98
CA ALA A 193 -62.01 -39.02 -24.62
C ALA A 193 -62.25 -38.24 -23.31
N ASP A 194 -61.43 -38.50 -22.28
CA ASP A 194 -61.48 -37.78 -21.00
C ASP A 194 -61.11 -36.29 -21.19
N ALA A 195 -60.11 -35.99 -22.04
CA ALA A 195 -59.74 -34.62 -22.38
C ALA A 195 -60.79 -33.89 -23.23
N ALA A 196 -61.54 -34.60 -24.07
CA ALA A 196 -62.66 -34.06 -24.83
C ALA A 196 -63.90 -33.83 -23.94
N ALA A 197 -64.13 -34.68 -22.93
CA ALA A 197 -65.21 -34.51 -21.95
C ALA A 197 -64.95 -33.39 -20.92
N ALA A 198 -63.69 -32.98 -20.75
CA ALA A 198 -63.27 -31.89 -19.86
C ALA A 198 -63.26 -30.50 -20.53
N ARG A 199 -63.64 -30.39 -21.81
CA ARG A 199 -63.82 -29.12 -22.55
C ARG A 199 -65.30 -28.82 -22.75
#